data_AF-A0A7W6HZ67-F1
#
_entry.id   AF-A0A7W6HZ67-F1
#
_cell.length_a   1.000
_cell.length_b   1.000
_cell.length_c   1.000
_cell.angle_alpha   90.00
_cell.angle_beta   90.00
_cell.angle_gamma   90.00
#
_symmetry.space_group_name_H-M   'P 1'
#
loop_
_entity.id
_entity.type
_entity.pdbx_description
1 polymer ?
#
loop_
_entity_poly.entity_id
_entity_poly.type
_entity_poly.pdbx_seq_one_letter_code
_entity_poly.pdbx_strand_id
1 'polypeptide(L)'
;MEIIEIASKVWYKLYVILFCCILNAGILNASGRSDGNTTVYAVAEPYSYDEFIAMLDREGKVPLENIQEETDPAIIQMYVAQKQQFLRGGGRALKLALDRMSPSYNVRASAGFVREYKLNKGQQKKLEAVYKWKSLEQDKLIKRMGKKDLMKRYAELSPLFAHLNILEEAKIRECMNPEQHALYFRDLMEEMRISHQPDNNEPCSCKCFYHLNVSLLGIGGIQNWIVREVKYPIMAQERNIQGKVVVGFLINTDGSISDVHVVRSVDPSLDAESVRVMRRLPSFAPVICPIHKRKVAVYYTAPINFQLQ
;
A
#
# COMPACT_ATOMS: atom_id res chain seq x y z
N MET A 1 -3.86 37.91 13.27
CA MET A 1 -3.09 37.81 12.02
C MET A 1 -1.67 37.47 12.44
N GLU A 2 -1.38 36.18 12.62
CA GLU A 2 -0.03 35.69 12.85
C GLU A 2 0.18 34.55 11.84
N ILE A 3 1.13 34.82 10.96
CA ILE A 3 1.52 34.00 9.83
C ILE A 3 2.37 32.87 10.42
N ILE A 4 1.74 31.72 10.68
CA ILE A 4 2.48 30.48 10.89
C ILE A 4 2.92 30.01 9.50
N GLU A 5 4.22 30.07 9.25
CA GLU A 5 4.87 29.72 7.98
C GLU A 5 4.40 28.36 7.45
N ILE A 6 4.04 28.39 6.17
CA ILE A 6 3.25 27.43 5.42
C ILE A 6 4.10 26.23 4.91
N ALA A 7 5.19 25.89 5.60
CA ALA A 7 6.10 24.82 5.20
C ALA A 7 5.58 23.39 5.51
N SER A 8 4.62 23.23 6.44
CA SER A 8 4.19 21.91 6.95
C SER A 8 3.03 21.22 6.20
N LYS A 9 2.46 21.85 5.17
CA LYS A 9 1.32 21.27 4.41
C LYS A 9 1.71 20.17 3.41
N VAL A 10 2.99 20.05 3.07
CA VAL A 10 3.48 19.06 2.08
C VAL A 10 3.64 17.70 2.75
N TRP A 11 4.38 17.64 3.86
CA TRP A 11 4.62 16.46 4.69
C TRP A 11 3.33 15.89 5.31
N TYR A 12 2.43 16.76 5.75
CA TYR A 12 1.09 16.39 6.20
C TYR A 12 0.31 15.52 5.18
N LYS A 13 0.34 15.91 3.90
CA LYS A 13 -0.32 15.16 2.84
C LYS A 13 0.36 13.81 2.66
N LEU A 14 1.68 13.74 2.78
CA LEU A 14 2.46 12.51 2.58
C LEU A 14 2.05 11.38 3.55
N TYR A 15 1.86 11.64 4.84
CA TYR A 15 1.53 10.60 5.81
C TYR A 15 0.09 10.09 5.73
N VAL A 16 -0.86 11.00 5.49
CA VAL A 16 -2.26 10.62 5.26
C VAL A 16 -2.37 9.83 3.95
N ILE A 17 -1.68 10.25 2.89
CA ILE A 17 -1.60 9.50 1.63
C ILE A 17 -1.00 8.10 1.86
N LEU A 18 0.13 8.01 2.57
CA LEU A 18 0.81 6.77 2.90
C LEU A 18 -0.16 5.77 3.57
N PHE A 19 -0.81 6.19 4.66
CA PHE A 19 -1.76 5.35 5.39
C PHE A 19 -3.00 4.99 4.54
N CYS A 20 -3.53 5.94 3.77
CA CYS A 20 -4.69 5.71 2.91
C CYS A 20 -4.43 4.78 1.72
N CYS A 21 -3.21 4.83 1.15
CA CYS A 21 -2.79 4.01 0.01
C CYS A 21 -2.36 2.60 0.45
N ILE A 22 -1.69 2.45 1.60
CA ILE A 22 -1.27 1.15 2.18
C ILE A 22 -2.46 0.29 2.57
N LEU A 23 -3.48 0.88 3.19
CA LEU A 23 -4.62 0.09 3.67
C LEU A 23 -5.59 -0.29 2.53
N ASN A 24 -5.54 0.46 1.44
CA ASN A 24 -6.12 0.05 0.17
C ASN A 24 -5.38 -1.11 -0.50
N ALA A 25 -4.08 -1.23 -0.26
CA ALA A 25 -3.27 -2.36 -0.68
C ALA A 25 -3.50 -3.61 0.19
N GLY A 26 -3.92 -3.47 1.45
CA GLY A 26 -4.39 -4.60 2.28
C GLY A 26 -5.52 -5.41 1.61
N ILE A 27 -6.40 -4.76 0.83
CA ILE A 27 -7.45 -5.42 0.02
C ILE A 27 -6.84 -6.23 -1.14
N LEU A 28 -5.75 -5.75 -1.72
CA LEU A 28 -5.04 -6.42 -2.81
C LEU A 28 -4.23 -7.62 -2.29
N ASN A 29 -3.61 -7.47 -1.12
CA ASN A 29 -2.80 -8.49 -0.45
C ASN A 29 -3.66 -9.58 0.22
N ALA A 30 -4.94 -9.33 0.49
CA ALA A 30 -5.89 -10.34 0.97
C ALA A 30 -6.06 -11.53 0.01
N SER A 31 -5.45 -11.50 -1.20
CA SER A 31 -5.46 -12.57 -2.20
C SER A 31 -4.23 -13.51 -2.20
N GLY A 32 -3.16 -13.25 -1.42
CA GLY A 32 -1.94 -14.05 -1.44
C GLY A 32 -1.19 -14.13 -0.11
N ARG A 33 -0.54 -15.28 0.15
CA ARG A 33 0.42 -15.44 1.27
C ARG A 33 1.63 -14.54 1.02
N SER A 34 2.00 -13.73 2.02
CA SER A 34 3.32 -13.11 2.06
C SER A 34 4.35 -14.21 2.38
N ASP A 35 5.06 -14.68 1.36
CA ASP A 35 6.19 -15.57 1.59
C ASP A 35 7.33 -14.73 2.19
N GLY A 36 7.61 -14.96 3.47
CA GLY A 36 8.47 -14.15 4.35
C GLY A 36 9.96 -14.16 4.03
N ASN A 37 10.36 -13.89 2.79
CA ASN A 37 11.75 -13.69 2.39
C ASN A 37 11.88 -12.44 1.50
N THR A 38 11.83 -11.26 2.12
CA THR A 38 12.27 -10.00 1.50
C THR A 38 12.77 -9.04 2.60
N THR A 39 14.08 -8.88 2.73
CA THR A 39 14.70 -7.74 3.43
C THR A 39 15.75 -7.13 2.51
N VAL A 40 15.51 -5.91 2.05
CA VAL A 40 16.46 -5.04 1.35
C VAL A 40 16.24 -3.63 1.90
N TYR A 41 17.31 -2.96 2.35
CA TYR A 41 17.26 -1.69 3.07
C TYR A 41 17.74 -0.53 2.18
N ALA A 42 17.13 0.67 2.32
CA ALA A 42 17.80 1.94 2.00
C ALA A 42 17.11 3.23 2.50
N VAL A 43 17.75 4.38 2.23
CA VAL A 43 17.50 5.68 2.87
C VAL A 43 16.59 6.57 2.00
N ALA A 44 15.29 6.57 2.28
CA ALA A 44 14.44 7.74 2.07
C ALA A 44 14.77 8.80 3.15
N GLU A 45 14.54 10.09 2.87
CA GLU A 45 14.55 11.15 3.90
C GLU A 45 13.77 10.63 5.12
N PRO A 46 14.37 10.59 6.32
CA PRO A 46 13.81 9.88 7.44
C PRO A 46 12.46 10.47 7.77
N TYR A 47 11.42 9.65 7.58
CA TYR A 47 10.09 9.96 8.04
C TYR A 47 10.17 10.39 9.51
N SER A 48 9.80 11.63 9.80
CA SER A 48 9.83 12.16 11.16
C SER A 48 8.74 11.49 11.99
N TYR A 49 9.15 10.89 13.10
CA TYR A 49 8.22 10.36 14.09
C TYR A 49 7.36 11.49 14.67
N ASP A 50 7.94 12.66 14.91
CA ASP A 50 7.22 13.81 15.48
C ASP A 50 6.12 14.32 14.52
N GLU A 51 6.39 14.35 13.23
CA GLU A 51 5.38 14.72 12.22
C GLU A 51 4.26 13.68 12.13
N PHE A 52 4.60 12.39 12.23
CA PHE A 52 3.62 11.30 12.28
C PHE A 52 2.72 11.42 13.51
N ILE A 53 3.30 11.69 14.68
CA ILE A 53 2.56 11.93 15.92
C ILE A 53 1.65 13.15 15.80
N ALA A 54 2.16 14.27 15.29
CA ALA A 54 1.35 15.48 15.06
C ALA A 54 0.18 15.23 14.10
N MET A 55 0.35 14.33 13.12
CA MET A 55 -0.72 13.89 12.24
C MET A 55 -1.78 13.10 12.99
N LEU A 56 -1.40 12.09 13.77
CA LEU A 56 -2.34 11.31 14.58
C LEU A 56 -3.09 12.18 15.60
N ASP A 57 -2.42 13.15 16.22
CA ASP A 57 -3.04 14.05 17.20
C ASP A 57 -4.09 15.01 16.61
N ARG A 58 -3.96 15.32 15.31
CA ARG A 58 -4.92 16.15 14.57
C ARG A 58 -6.04 15.31 13.98
N GLU A 59 -5.70 14.29 13.19
CA GLU A 59 -6.67 13.49 12.43
C GLU A 59 -7.39 12.47 13.31
N GLY A 60 -6.72 11.92 14.34
CA GLY A 60 -7.27 10.96 15.29
C GLY A 60 -8.44 11.49 16.11
N LYS A 61 -8.62 12.82 16.17
CA LYS A 61 -9.70 13.50 16.88
C LYS A 61 -10.93 13.74 16.01
N VAL A 62 -10.84 13.54 14.69
CA VAL A 62 -11.97 13.75 13.78
C VAL A 62 -12.85 12.49 13.79
N PRO A 63 -14.10 12.56 14.27
CA PRO A 63 -15.00 11.40 14.26
C PRO A 63 -15.24 10.90 12.83
N LEU A 64 -15.39 9.58 12.66
CA LEU A 64 -15.62 8.96 11.35
C LEU A 64 -16.88 9.52 10.65
N GLU A 65 -17.91 9.84 11.42
CA GLU A 65 -19.16 10.45 10.94
C GLU A 65 -19.00 11.83 10.30
N ASN A 66 -17.91 12.54 10.60
CA ASN A 66 -17.60 13.85 10.03
C ASN A 66 -16.87 13.74 8.68
N ILE A 67 -16.49 12.53 8.26
CA ILE A 67 -15.82 12.31 6.97
C ILE A 67 -16.86 12.15 5.87
N GLN A 68 -16.76 13.01 4.85
CA GLN A 68 -17.66 12.98 3.71
C GLN A 68 -17.34 11.83 2.75
N GLU A 69 -18.39 11.26 2.16
CA GLU A 69 -18.25 10.35 1.00
C GLU A 69 -17.66 11.12 -0.19
N GLU A 70 -16.95 10.41 -1.06
CA GLU A 70 -16.54 10.96 -2.34
C GLU A 70 -17.76 11.14 -3.25
N THR A 71 -17.88 12.33 -3.83
CA THR A 71 -18.99 12.75 -4.69
C THR A 71 -18.53 13.15 -6.08
N ASP A 72 -17.23 13.39 -6.29
CA ASP A 72 -16.66 13.73 -7.58
C ASP A 72 -16.70 12.51 -8.53
N PRO A 73 -17.49 12.55 -9.61
CA PRO A 73 -17.62 11.43 -10.54
C PRO A 73 -16.30 11.04 -11.21
N ALA A 74 -15.40 11.99 -11.44
CA ALA A 74 -14.11 11.72 -12.06
C ALA A 74 -13.21 10.91 -11.10
N ILE A 75 -13.19 11.29 -9.82
CA ILE A 75 -12.43 10.57 -8.78
C ILE A 75 -13.00 9.17 -8.58
N ILE A 76 -14.34 9.04 -8.49
CA ILE A 76 -15.02 7.75 -8.36
C ILE A 76 -14.67 6.84 -9.54
N GLN A 77 -14.76 7.36 -10.77
CA GLN A 77 -14.46 6.58 -11.97
C GLN A 77 -12.99 6.12 -12.00
N MET A 78 -12.05 7.01 -11.65
CA MET A 78 -10.64 6.64 -11.56
C MET A 78 -10.39 5.55 -10.52
N TYR A 79 -11.03 5.64 -9.35
CA TYR A 79 -10.89 4.64 -8.30
C TYR A 79 -11.50 3.29 -8.70
N VAL A 80 -12.64 3.31 -9.38
CA VAL A 80 -13.25 2.10 -9.96
C VAL A 80 -12.32 1.48 -11.01
N ALA A 81 -11.77 2.28 -11.92
CA ALA A 81 -10.83 1.80 -12.95
C ALA A 81 -9.58 1.17 -12.31
N GLN A 82 -9.04 1.81 -11.27
CA GLN A 82 -7.94 1.26 -10.48
C GLN A 82 -8.35 -0.09 -9.87
N LYS A 83 -9.46 -0.17 -9.12
CA LYS A 83 -9.86 -1.43 -8.49
C LYS A 83 -10.20 -2.53 -9.49
N GLN A 84 -10.73 -2.19 -10.66
CA GLN A 84 -10.97 -3.14 -11.76
C GLN A 84 -9.67 -3.70 -12.33
N GLN A 85 -8.68 -2.84 -12.57
CA GLN A 85 -7.35 -3.28 -13.03
C GLN A 85 -6.66 -4.15 -11.98
N PHE A 86 -6.82 -3.83 -10.70
CA PHE A 86 -6.11 -4.53 -9.63
C PHE A 86 -6.85 -5.78 -9.12
N LEU A 87 -8.18 -5.88 -9.17
CA LEU A 87 -8.92 -7.04 -8.65
C LEU A 87 -9.44 -7.94 -9.78
N ARG A 88 -8.74 -9.06 -10.02
CA ARG A 88 -9.17 -10.10 -10.97
C ARG A 88 -10.53 -10.68 -10.54
N GLY A 89 -11.60 -10.33 -11.26
CA GLY A 89 -12.98 -10.73 -10.93
C GLY A 89 -13.89 -9.60 -10.42
N GLY A 90 -13.41 -8.34 -10.45
CA GLY A 90 -14.21 -7.15 -10.21
C GLY A 90 -14.93 -7.17 -8.86
N GLY A 91 -16.25 -6.90 -8.87
CA GLY A 91 -17.06 -6.84 -7.65
C GLY A 91 -17.07 -8.11 -6.79
N ARG A 92 -16.92 -9.30 -7.40
CA ARG A 92 -16.87 -10.57 -6.65
C ARG A 92 -15.55 -10.72 -5.88
N ALA A 93 -14.44 -10.34 -6.50
CA ALA A 93 -13.13 -10.34 -5.86
C ALA A 93 -13.06 -9.27 -4.75
N LEU A 94 -13.62 -8.08 -5.01
CA LEU A 94 -13.77 -7.04 -3.99
C LEU A 94 -14.59 -7.53 -2.80
N LYS A 95 -15.73 -8.18 -3.05
CA LYS A 95 -16.56 -8.75 -1.99
C LYS A 95 -15.78 -9.77 -1.16
N LEU A 96 -15.06 -10.69 -1.80
CA LEU A 96 -14.24 -11.68 -1.10
C LEU A 96 -13.16 -11.02 -0.24
N ALA A 97 -12.52 -9.95 -0.74
CA ALA A 97 -11.53 -9.21 0.02
C ALA A 97 -12.17 -8.49 1.23
N LEU A 98 -13.34 -7.87 1.06
CA LEU A 98 -14.09 -7.25 2.16
C LEU A 98 -14.56 -8.29 3.19
N ASP A 99 -15.01 -9.46 2.74
CA ASP A 99 -15.43 -10.57 3.61
C ASP A 99 -14.24 -11.13 4.41
N ARG A 100 -13.02 -11.13 3.85
CA ARG A 100 -11.78 -11.49 4.56
C ARG A 100 -11.35 -10.45 5.59
N MET A 101 -11.83 -9.22 5.47
CA MET A 101 -11.63 -8.15 6.45
C MET A 101 -12.72 -8.10 7.52
N SER A 102 -13.76 -8.93 7.38
CA SER A 102 -14.86 -9.06 8.32
C SER A 102 -14.36 -9.61 9.68
N PRO A 103 -15.05 -9.33 10.81
CA PRO A 103 -14.57 -9.58 12.18
C PRO A 103 -14.15 -10.99 12.57
N SER A 104 -14.33 -11.98 11.70
CA SER A 104 -14.00 -13.37 11.96
C SER A 104 -12.51 -13.71 11.84
N TYR A 105 -11.67 -12.84 11.26
CA TYR A 105 -10.27 -13.19 10.95
C TYR A 105 -9.17 -12.54 11.82
N ASN A 106 -9.29 -11.30 12.29
CA ASN A 106 -8.17 -10.60 12.96
C ASN A 106 -8.63 -9.72 14.14
N VAL A 107 -8.93 -10.33 15.29
CA VAL A 107 -9.32 -9.59 16.53
C VAL A 107 -8.24 -9.65 17.62
N ARG A 108 -7.13 -10.37 17.37
CA ARG A 108 -5.99 -10.47 18.30
C ARG A 108 -4.71 -10.04 17.62
N ALA A 109 -3.87 -9.34 18.38
CA ALA A 109 -2.49 -9.11 17.97
C ALA A 109 -1.78 -10.45 17.79
N SER A 110 -0.93 -10.54 16.76
CA SER A 110 -0.15 -11.76 16.54
C SER A 110 0.80 -11.99 17.71
N ALA A 111 1.08 -13.25 18.05
CA ALA A 111 2.06 -13.57 19.09
C ALA A 111 3.46 -13.02 18.76
N GLY A 112 3.77 -12.84 17.47
CA GLY A 112 4.97 -12.15 17.00
C GLY A 112 4.98 -10.69 17.44
N PHE A 113 3.94 -9.94 17.10
CA PHE A 113 3.77 -8.52 17.45
C PHE A 113 3.87 -8.28 18.96
N VAL A 114 3.18 -9.10 19.76
CA VAL A 114 3.22 -8.99 21.23
C VAL A 114 4.65 -9.17 21.78
N ARG A 115 5.41 -10.11 21.23
CA ARG A 115 6.79 -10.38 21.67
C ARG A 115 7.75 -9.29 21.21
N GLU A 116 7.64 -8.87 19.95
CA GLU A 116 8.49 -7.88 19.30
C GLU A 116 8.45 -6.54 20.04
N TYR A 117 7.25 -6.05 20.33
CA TYR A 117 7.04 -4.78 21.06
C TYR A 117 6.93 -4.96 22.58
N LYS A 118 7.17 -6.17 23.11
CA LYS A 118 7.17 -6.52 24.54
C LYS A 118 5.91 -6.03 25.27
N LEU A 119 4.72 -6.23 24.67
CA LEU A 119 3.47 -5.73 25.22
C LEU A 119 3.05 -6.51 26.47
N ASN A 120 2.76 -5.81 27.57
CA ASN A 120 2.23 -6.44 28.78
C ASN A 120 0.74 -6.83 28.62
N LYS A 121 0.20 -7.63 29.56
CA LYS A 121 -1.21 -8.10 29.49
C LYS A 121 -2.23 -6.96 29.40
N GLY A 122 -1.97 -5.83 30.06
CA GLY A 122 -2.84 -4.65 30.01
C GLY A 122 -2.84 -4.00 28.63
N GLN A 123 -1.67 -3.85 28.01
CA GLN A 123 -1.51 -3.33 26.65
C GLN A 123 -2.14 -4.25 25.61
N GLN A 124 -1.96 -5.56 25.75
CA GLN A 124 -2.60 -6.57 24.89
C GLN A 124 -4.13 -6.44 24.92
N LYS A 125 -4.72 -6.33 26.12
CA LYS A 125 -6.18 -6.16 26.28
C LYS A 125 -6.69 -4.86 25.65
N LYS A 126 -5.95 -3.76 25.77
CA LYS A 126 -6.29 -2.50 25.08
C LYS A 126 -6.25 -2.68 23.57
N LEU A 127 -5.19 -3.29 23.05
CA LEU A 127 -5.00 -3.52 21.62
C LEU A 127 -6.10 -4.43 21.01
N GLU A 128 -6.48 -5.50 21.71
CA GLU A 128 -7.62 -6.34 21.33
C GLU A 128 -8.93 -5.54 21.27
N ALA A 129 -9.15 -4.61 22.20
CA ALA A 129 -10.31 -3.73 22.17
C ALA A 129 -10.29 -2.78 20.95
N VAL A 130 -9.11 -2.29 20.55
CA VAL A 130 -8.94 -1.48 19.32
C VAL A 130 -9.31 -2.28 18.08
N TYR A 131 -8.78 -3.50 17.91
CA TYR A 131 -9.11 -4.34 16.75
C TYR A 131 -10.58 -4.72 16.71
N LYS A 132 -11.17 -5.05 17.86
CA LYS A 132 -12.62 -5.31 17.94
C LYS A 132 -13.44 -4.09 17.53
N TRP A 133 -13.08 -2.90 18.03
CA TRP A 133 -13.75 -1.65 17.66
C TRP A 133 -13.63 -1.36 16.16
N LYS A 134 -12.41 -1.42 15.61
CA LYS A 134 -12.12 -1.23 14.19
C LYS A 134 -12.98 -2.13 13.32
N SER A 135 -13.06 -3.40 13.69
CA SER A 135 -13.82 -4.39 12.95
C SER A 135 -15.33 -4.11 12.94
N LEU A 136 -15.88 -3.62 14.06
CA LEU A 136 -17.28 -3.20 14.14
C LEU A 136 -17.57 -1.96 13.27
N GLU A 137 -16.70 -0.95 13.29
CA GLU A 137 -16.86 0.24 12.43
C GLU A 137 -16.73 -0.12 10.95
N GLN A 138 -15.80 -1.01 10.61
CA GLN A 138 -15.62 -1.49 9.25
C GLN A 138 -16.84 -2.26 8.73
N ASP A 139 -17.46 -3.12 9.56
CA ASP A 139 -18.69 -3.83 9.21
C ASP A 139 -19.86 -2.86 8.93
N LYS A 140 -19.98 -1.76 9.69
CA LYS A 140 -20.98 -0.71 9.40
C LYS A 140 -20.76 -0.10 8.01
N LEU A 141 -19.51 0.22 7.63
CA LEU A 141 -19.19 0.76 6.31
C LEU A 141 -19.49 -0.25 5.20
N ILE A 142 -19.11 -1.53 5.38
CA ILE A 142 -19.40 -2.60 4.42
C ILE A 142 -20.92 -2.76 4.23
N LYS A 143 -21.72 -2.74 5.30
CA LYS A 143 -23.19 -2.79 5.22
C LYS A 143 -23.76 -1.59 4.46
N ARG A 144 -23.21 -0.38 4.65
CA ARG A 144 -23.60 0.86 3.95
C ARG A 144 -23.35 0.81 2.43
N MET A 145 -22.44 -0.04 1.96
CA MET A 145 -22.20 -0.24 0.52
C MET A 145 -23.39 -0.89 -0.18
N GLY A 146 -24.16 -1.74 0.49
CA GLY A 146 -25.22 -2.53 -0.13
C GLY A 146 -24.67 -3.62 -1.07
N LYS A 147 -25.54 -4.21 -1.91
CA LYS A 147 -25.21 -5.35 -2.78
C LYS A 147 -24.96 -5.00 -4.25
N LYS A 148 -25.42 -3.83 -4.69
CA LYS A 148 -25.30 -3.36 -6.09
C LYS A 148 -24.11 -2.41 -6.23
N ASP A 149 -23.50 -2.40 -7.41
CA ASP A 149 -22.41 -1.50 -7.78
C ASP A 149 -21.29 -1.40 -6.73
N LEU A 150 -20.91 -2.56 -6.17
CA LEU A 150 -19.97 -2.66 -5.03
C LEU A 150 -18.69 -1.84 -5.24
N MET A 151 -18.11 -1.84 -6.45
CA MET A 151 -16.90 -1.07 -6.74
C MET A 151 -17.13 0.43 -6.67
N LYS A 152 -18.27 0.90 -7.18
CA LYS A 152 -18.65 2.32 -7.13
C LYS A 152 -18.93 2.75 -5.68
N ARG A 153 -19.74 1.99 -4.95
CA ARG A 153 -20.04 2.26 -3.53
C ARG A 153 -18.79 2.21 -2.66
N TYR A 154 -17.85 1.31 -2.97
CA TYR A 154 -16.55 1.27 -2.31
C TYR A 154 -15.70 2.52 -2.60
N ALA A 155 -15.71 3.01 -3.84
CA ALA A 155 -15.03 4.25 -4.21
C ALA A 155 -15.62 5.47 -3.47
N GLU A 156 -16.94 5.58 -3.44
CA GLU A 156 -17.67 6.64 -2.71
C GLU A 156 -17.34 6.61 -1.20
N LEU A 157 -17.24 5.42 -0.60
CA LEU A 157 -16.90 5.27 0.83
C LEU A 157 -15.40 5.23 1.12
N SER A 158 -14.54 5.33 0.10
CA SER A 158 -13.09 5.20 0.27
C SER A 158 -12.47 6.20 1.26
N PRO A 159 -12.92 7.47 1.38
CA PRO A 159 -12.39 8.39 2.38
C PRO A 159 -12.69 7.91 3.81
N LEU A 160 -13.87 7.32 4.06
CA LEU A 160 -14.26 6.80 5.36
C LEU A 160 -13.42 5.57 5.74
N PHE A 161 -13.22 4.63 4.81
CA PHE A 161 -12.35 3.48 5.06
C PHE A 161 -10.93 3.91 5.40
N ALA A 162 -10.42 4.89 4.66
CA ALA A 162 -9.07 5.39 4.84
C ALA A 162 -8.91 6.10 6.20
N HIS A 163 -9.87 6.96 6.56
CA HIS A 163 -9.90 7.63 7.86
C HIS A 163 -10.06 6.67 9.03
N LEU A 164 -10.86 5.62 8.88
CA LEU A 164 -11.02 4.60 9.92
C LEU A 164 -9.68 3.91 10.24
N ASN A 165 -8.75 3.82 9.30
CA ASN A 165 -7.42 3.31 9.61
C ASN A 165 -6.58 4.31 10.41
N ILE A 166 -6.67 5.61 10.11
CA ILE A 166 -5.99 6.66 10.88
C ILE A 166 -6.47 6.63 12.34
N LEU A 167 -7.78 6.45 12.54
CA LEU A 167 -8.36 6.30 13.87
C LEU A 167 -7.90 5.03 14.60
N GLU A 168 -7.72 3.93 13.88
CA GLU A 168 -7.13 2.70 14.44
C GLU A 168 -5.69 2.95 14.89
N GLU A 169 -4.87 3.58 14.06
CA GLU A 169 -3.48 3.90 14.35
C GLU A 169 -3.34 4.81 15.57
N ALA A 170 -4.16 5.86 15.63
CA ALA A 170 -4.22 6.76 16.79
C ALA A 170 -4.54 5.99 18.09
N LYS A 171 -5.39 4.97 18.02
CA LYS A 171 -5.72 4.11 19.18
C LYS A 171 -4.65 3.08 19.49
N ILE A 172 -3.93 2.55 18.49
CA ILE A 172 -2.77 1.65 18.70
C ILE A 172 -1.69 2.40 19.47
N ARG A 173 -1.42 3.66 19.12
CA ARG A 173 -0.49 4.53 19.87
C ARG A 173 -0.84 4.60 21.36
N GLU A 174 -2.11 4.76 21.71
CA GLU A 174 -2.56 4.81 23.12
C GLU A 174 -2.37 3.48 23.88
N CYS A 175 -2.11 2.38 23.16
CA CYS A 175 -1.82 1.07 23.75
C CYS A 175 -0.34 0.91 24.12
N MET A 176 0.55 1.71 23.55
CA MET A 176 2.00 1.59 23.69
C MET A 176 2.60 2.76 24.48
N ASN A 177 3.76 2.55 25.09
CA ASN A 177 4.55 3.68 25.58
C ASN A 177 5.30 4.35 24.40
N PRO A 178 5.85 5.57 24.57
CA PRO A 178 6.49 6.29 23.47
C PRO A 178 7.65 5.55 22.81
N GLU A 179 8.44 4.79 23.57
CA GLU A 179 9.58 4.02 23.05
C GLU A 179 9.13 2.83 22.20
N GLN A 180 8.12 2.08 22.68
CA GLN A 180 7.50 0.97 21.95
C GLN A 180 6.86 1.47 20.65
N HIS A 181 6.15 2.60 20.71
CA HIS A 181 5.50 3.15 19.53
C HIS A 181 6.52 3.73 18.52
N ALA A 182 7.62 4.31 18.99
CA ALA A 182 8.71 4.74 18.10
C ALA A 182 9.41 3.56 17.43
N LEU A 183 9.54 2.41 18.12
CA LEU A 183 10.02 1.16 17.51
C LEU A 183 9.02 0.65 16.47
N TYR A 184 7.73 0.54 16.82
CA TYR A 184 6.68 0.16 15.89
C TYR A 184 6.63 1.04 14.64
N PHE A 185 6.71 2.36 14.81
CA PHE A 185 6.79 3.30 13.70
C PHE A 185 8.02 3.04 12.84
N ARG A 186 9.20 2.85 13.46
CA ARG A 186 10.42 2.58 12.71
C ARG A 186 10.29 1.32 11.87
N ASP A 187 9.80 0.24 12.45
CA ASP A 187 9.64 -1.05 11.77
C ASP A 187 8.63 -0.92 10.61
N LEU A 188 7.51 -0.25 10.86
CA LEU A 188 6.52 0.12 9.84
C LEU A 188 7.18 0.91 8.70
N MET A 189 7.99 1.92 9.01
CA MET A 189 8.67 2.74 8.02
C MET A 189 9.82 2.01 7.31
N GLU A 190 10.48 1.07 7.98
CA GLU A 190 11.59 0.28 7.45
C GLU A 190 11.10 -0.73 6.39
N GLU A 191 9.94 -1.37 6.61
CA GLU A 191 9.27 -2.17 5.58
C GLU A 191 8.93 -1.37 4.31
N MET A 192 8.92 -0.03 4.40
CA MET A 192 8.56 0.88 3.31
C MET A 192 9.74 1.60 2.67
N ARG A 193 10.98 1.26 3.02
CA ARG A 193 12.18 1.88 2.46
C ARG A 193 12.64 1.23 1.14
N ILE A 194 13.17 2.03 0.21
CA ILE A 194 13.83 1.58 -1.05
C ILE A 194 15.10 2.39 -1.31
N SER A 195 16.10 1.76 -1.93
CA SER A 195 17.28 2.41 -2.53
C SER A 195 16.99 2.86 -3.94
N HIS A 196 16.72 4.15 -4.14
CA HIS A 196 17.08 4.79 -5.41
C HIS A 196 17.20 6.32 -5.27
N GLN A 197 18.23 6.91 -5.90
CA GLN A 197 18.29 8.34 -6.14
C GLN A 197 17.48 8.61 -7.42
N PRO A 198 16.44 9.45 -7.39
CA PRO A 198 15.68 9.75 -8.60
C PRO A 198 16.62 10.32 -9.67
N ASP A 199 16.47 9.87 -10.92
CA ASP A 199 17.11 10.50 -12.07
C ASP A 199 16.79 12.00 -12.05
N ASN A 200 17.81 12.84 -12.15
CA ASN A 200 17.78 14.29 -11.93
C ASN A 200 16.86 15.12 -12.88
N ASN A 201 15.98 14.48 -13.67
CA ASN A 201 15.30 15.08 -14.81
C ASN A 201 13.79 15.23 -14.72
N GLU A 202 13.14 14.98 -13.58
CA GLU A 202 11.74 15.40 -13.39
C GLU A 202 11.51 16.19 -12.11
N PRO A 203 11.13 17.49 -12.21
CA PRO A 203 10.62 18.24 -11.08
C PRO A 203 9.18 17.80 -10.84
N CYS A 204 8.97 16.65 -10.21
CA CYS A 204 7.67 16.39 -9.59
C CYS A 204 7.51 17.44 -8.48
N SER A 205 6.68 18.48 -8.72
CA SER A 205 6.42 19.57 -7.74
C SER A 205 5.85 19.06 -6.41
N CYS A 206 5.49 17.78 -6.36
CA CYS A 206 5.26 16.99 -5.19
C CYS A 206 6.27 15.83 -5.22
N LYS A 207 7.38 15.92 -4.46
CA LYS A 207 8.32 14.83 -4.15
C LYS A 207 7.59 13.73 -3.36
N CYS A 208 6.63 13.10 -3.99
CA CYS A 208 5.65 12.19 -3.42
C CYS A 208 5.93 10.81 -4.01
N PHE A 209 7.07 10.24 -3.62
CA PHE A 209 7.43 8.87 -3.94
C PHE A 209 6.89 7.99 -2.81
N TYR A 210 5.83 7.22 -3.09
CA TYR A 210 5.27 6.28 -2.12
C TYR A 210 5.77 4.89 -2.43
N HIS A 211 6.35 4.18 -1.46
CA HIS A 211 6.61 2.77 -1.62
C HIS A 211 5.42 1.95 -1.15
N LEU A 212 4.78 1.24 -2.07
CA LEU A 212 3.80 0.22 -1.74
C LEU A 212 4.43 -1.12 -2.12
N ASN A 213 4.93 -1.86 -1.12
CA ASN A 213 5.38 -3.25 -1.26
C ASN A 213 4.16 -4.14 -1.53
N VAL A 214 3.65 -4.08 -2.75
CA VAL A 214 2.48 -4.82 -3.20
C VAL A 214 2.92 -5.71 -4.33
N SER A 215 2.82 -7.02 -4.10
CA SER A 215 3.11 -8.02 -5.12
C SER A 215 2.17 -7.82 -6.31
N LEU A 216 2.74 -7.56 -7.50
CA LEU A 216 2.00 -7.52 -8.76
C LEU A 216 1.20 -8.80 -9.06
N LEU A 217 1.47 -9.91 -8.37
CA LEU A 217 0.72 -11.16 -8.52
C LEU A 217 -0.77 -11.00 -8.15
N GLY A 218 -1.10 -10.05 -7.27
CA GLY A 218 -2.48 -9.71 -6.93
C GLY A 218 -3.19 -8.82 -7.95
N ILE A 219 -2.45 -8.21 -8.89
CA ILE A 219 -2.96 -7.19 -9.81
C ILE A 219 -3.49 -7.86 -11.08
N GLY A 220 -4.81 -7.78 -11.25
CA GLY A 220 -5.53 -8.45 -12.33
C GLY A 220 -4.95 -8.20 -13.73
N GLY A 221 -4.56 -9.28 -14.41
CA GLY A 221 -4.14 -9.24 -15.82
C GLY A 221 -2.65 -8.96 -16.07
N ILE A 222 -1.94 -8.36 -15.11
CA ILE A 222 -0.51 -8.03 -15.30
C ILE A 222 0.36 -9.28 -15.29
N GLN A 223 0.12 -10.20 -14.36
CA GLN A 223 0.83 -11.48 -14.35
C GLN A 223 0.66 -12.23 -15.69
N ASN A 224 -0.55 -12.22 -16.26
CA ASN A 224 -0.81 -12.88 -17.55
C ASN A 224 -0.08 -12.16 -18.70
N TRP A 225 0.01 -10.84 -18.65
CA TRP A 225 0.76 -10.06 -19.64
C TRP A 225 2.26 -10.35 -19.54
N ILE A 226 2.82 -10.33 -18.32
CA ILE A 226 4.23 -10.66 -18.06
C ILE A 226 4.53 -12.06 -18.59
N VAL A 227 3.72 -13.07 -18.26
CA VAL A 227 3.91 -14.45 -18.73
C VAL A 227 3.89 -14.55 -20.26
N ARG A 228 3.10 -13.72 -20.96
CA ARG A 228 3.06 -13.70 -22.44
C ARG A 228 4.26 -13.00 -23.07
N GLU A 229 4.79 -11.98 -22.41
CA GLU A 229 5.85 -11.13 -22.96
C GLU A 229 7.26 -11.57 -22.54
N VAL A 230 7.39 -12.33 -21.44
CA VAL A 230 8.67 -12.89 -20.98
C VAL A 230 9.18 -13.91 -21.98
N LYS A 231 10.44 -13.74 -22.36
CA LYS A 231 11.22 -14.66 -23.19
C LYS A 231 12.37 -15.18 -22.36
N TYR A 232 12.44 -16.48 -22.15
CA TYR A 232 13.54 -17.08 -21.42
C TYR A 232 14.85 -16.91 -22.23
N PRO A 233 15.89 -16.23 -21.70
CA PRO A 233 17.15 -16.07 -22.40
C PRO A 233 17.83 -17.43 -22.67
N ILE A 234 18.28 -17.66 -23.91
CA ILE A 234 18.89 -18.93 -24.33
C ILE A 234 20.07 -19.30 -23.42
N MET A 235 20.94 -18.33 -23.08
CA MET A 235 22.08 -18.57 -22.18
C MET A 235 21.66 -19.07 -20.79
N ALA A 236 20.53 -18.57 -20.26
CA ALA A 236 20.01 -19.03 -18.99
C ALA A 236 19.40 -20.43 -19.10
N GLN A 237 18.79 -20.77 -20.24
CA GLN A 237 18.29 -22.13 -20.51
C GLN A 237 19.44 -23.13 -20.59
N GLU A 238 20.48 -22.85 -21.38
CA GLU A 238 21.64 -23.73 -21.55
C GLU A 238 22.39 -23.99 -20.24
N ARG A 239 22.40 -22.99 -19.34
CA ARG A 239 23.07 -23.06 -18.04
C ARG A 239 22.15 -23.55 -16.91
N ASN A 240 20.92 -23.96 -17.21
CA ASN A 240 19.92 -24.38 -16.23
C ASN A 240 19.66 -23.34 -15.11
N ILE A 241 19.79 -22.05 -15.42
CA ILE A 241 19.63 -20.97 -14.45
C ILE A 241 18.14 -20.69 -14.30
N GLN A 242 17.63 -20.83 -13.08
CA GLN A 242 16.23 -20.59 -12.72
C GLN A 242 16.14 -19.70 -11.48
N GLY A 243 15.01 -19.05 -11.26
CA GLY A 243 14.78 -18.30 -10.03
C GLY A 243 13.76 -17.17 -10.16
N LYS A 244 13.65 -16.39 -9.09
CA LYS A 244 12.71 -15.27 -8.95
C LYS A 244 13.45 -13.95 -8.88
N VAL A 245 13.50 -13.26 -10.02
CA VAL A 245 13.99 -11.88 -10.13
C VAL A 245 12.92 -10.94 -9.57
N VAL A 246 13.32 -9.98 -8.75
CA VAL A 246 12.40 -8.93 -8.24
C VAL A 246 12.77 -7.62 -8.88
N VAL A 247 11.82 -7.01 -9.58
CA VAL A 247 11.98 -5.72 -10.25
C VAL A 247 11.18 -4.67 -9.50
N GLY A 248 11.79 -3.53 -9.26
CA GLY A 248 11.14 -2.34 -8.75
C GLY A 248 10.89 -1.32 -9.86
N PHE A 249 9.81 -0.56 -9.75
CA PHE A 249 9.42 0.44 -10.73
C PHE A 249 8.46 1.46 -10.14
N LEU A 250 8.47 2.67 -10.70
CA LEU A 250 7.58 3.77 -10.33
C LEU A 250 6.38 3.83 -11.28
N ILE A 251 5.17 3.89 -10.73
CA ILE A 251 3.97 4.31 -11.44
C ILE A 251 3.80 5.81 -11.19
N ASN A 252 3.92 6.61 -12.23
CA ASN A 252 3.79 8.06 -12.15
C ASN A 252 2.34 8.50 -11.93
N THR A 253 2.14 9.79 -11.64
CA THR A 253 0.81 10.36 -11.43
C THR A 253 -0.10 10.30 -12.66
N ASP A 254 0.45 10.09 -13.85
CA ASP A 254 -0.28 9.88 -15.10
C ASP A 254 -0.52 8.39 -15.42
N GLY A 255 0.04 7.48 -14.62
CA GLY A 255 -0.03 6.04 -14.82
C GLY A 255 1.09 5.44 -15.68
N SER A 256 2.00 6.27 -16.21
CA SER A 256 3.18 5.77 -16.92
C SER A 256 4.15 5.07 -15.95
N ILE A 257 5.01 4.22 -16.49
CA ILE A 257 6.01 3.48 -15.73
C ILE A 257 7.38 4.08 -15.98
N SER A 258 8.10 4.39 -14.91
CA SER A 258 9.49 4.86 -14.95
C SER A 258 10.32 4.14 -13.88
N ASP A 259 11.63 4.44 -13.83
CA ASP A 259 12.56 3.92 -12.81
C ASP A 259 12.52 2.39 -12.66
N VAL A 260 12.51 1.67 -13.79
CA VAL A 260 12.49 0.20 -13.79
C VAL A 260 13.90 -0.34 -13.52
N HIS A 261 14.10 -1.01 -12.39
CA HIS A 261 15.38 -1.56 -11.97
C HIS A 261 15.26 -2.87 -11.18
N VAL A 262 16.35 -3.63 -11.10
CA VAL A 262 16.37 -4.90 -10.37
C VAL A 262 16.62 -4.67 -8.89
N VAL A 263 15.69 -5.12 -8.05
CA VAL A 263 15.79 -5.10 -6.58
C VAL A 263 16.43 -6.38 -6.07
N ARG A 264 16.11 -7.53 -6.69
CA ARG A 264 16.76 -8.81 -6.39
C ARG A 264 17.12 -9.54 -7.67
N SER A 265 18.43 -9.71 -7.86
CA SER A 265 19.03 -10.40 -8.99
C SER A 265 19.01 -11.91 -8.81
N VAL A 266 18.97 -12.63 -9.93
CA VAL A 266 19.26 -14.07 -10.00
C VAL A 266 20.44 -14.31 -10.94
N ASP A 267 20.35 -13.77 -12.15
CA ASP A 267 21.39 -13.83 -13.16
C ASP A 267 21.24 -12.62 -14.11
N PRO A 268 22.33 -12.01 -14.58
CA PRO A 268 22.27 -10.83 -15.44
C PRO A 268 21.40 -10.98 -16.69
N SER A 269 21.29 -12.19 -17.27
CA SER A 269 20.45 -12.41 -18.45
C SER A 269 18.96 -12.42 -18.10
N LEU A 270 18.57 -12.98 -16.95
CA LEU A 270 17.20 -12.95 -16.44
C LEU A 270 16.81 -11.55 -15.97
N ASP A 271 17.76 -10.82 -15.39
CA ASP A 271 17.61 -9.44 -14.95
C ASP A 271 17.31 -8.50 -16.12
N ALA A 272 18.11 -8.59 -17.21
CA ALA A 272 17.92 -7.78 -18.41
C ALA A 272 16.55 -8.02 -19.06
N GLU A 273 16.13 -9.28 -19.13
CA GLU A 273 14.81 -9.65 -19.64
C GLU A 273 13.68 -9.12 -18.74
N SER A 274 13.86 -9.23 -17.42
CA SER A 274 12.90 -8.73 -16.45
C SER A 274 12.69 -7.21 -16.60
N VAL A 275 13.76 -6.44 -16.73
CA VAL A 275 13.67 -4.99 -16.97
C VAL A 275 13.01 -4.68 -18.31
N ARG A 276 13.33 -5.43 -19.38
CA ARG A 276 12.72 -5.24 -20.72
C ARG A 276 11.21 -5.43 -20.68
N VAL A 277 10.73 -6.49 -20.05
CA VAL A 277 9.30 -6.81 -19.95
C VAL A 277 8.59 -5.72 -19.14
N MET A 278 9.15 -5.34 -18.00
CA MET A 278 8.56 -4.33 -17.13
C MET A 278 8.47 -2.95 -17.79
N ARG A 279 9.46 -2.54 -18.59
CA ARG A 279 9.40 -1.28 -19.37
C ARG A 279 8.35 -1.28 -20.48
N ARG A 280 7.88 -2.44 -20.91
CA ARG A 280 6.86 -2.58 -21.96
C ARG A 280 5.44 -2.73 -21.42
N LEU A 281 5.28 -2.78 -20.10
CA LEU A 281 3.97 -2.87 -19.48
C LEU A 281 3.07 -1.72 -19.94
N PRO A 282 1.76 -1.98 -20.14
CA PRO A 282 0.81 -0.92 -20.41
C PRO A 282 0.72 0.02 -19.20
N SER A 283 0.38 1.30 -19.46
CA SER A 283 0.15 2.28 -18.41
C SER A 283 -0.94 1.81 -17.43
N PHE A 284 -0.75 2.18 -16.18
CA PHE A 284 -1.67 1.89 -15.09
C PHE A 284 -2.73 2.98 -14.94
N ALA A 285 -3.86 2.65 -14.33
CA ALA A 285 -4.74 3.65 -13.76
C ALA A 285 -3.99 4.42 -12.66
N PRO A 286 -3.95 5.76 -12.68
CA PRO A 286 -3.29 6.54 -11.66
C PRO A 286 -3.80 6.21 -10.25
N VAL A 287 -2.89 6.17 -9.28
CA VAL A 287 -3.25 5.99 -7.88
C VAL A 287 -3.75 7.33 -7.33
N ILE A 288 -4.86 7.31 -6.61
CA ILE A 288 -5.43 8.49 -5.95
C ILE A 288 -5.40 8.29 -4.44
N CYS A 289 -5.02 9.34 -3.72
CA CYS A 289 -5.29 9.42 -2.30
C CYS A 289 -6.76 9.75 -2.03
N PRO A 290 -7.52 8.89 -1.33
CA PRO A 290 -8.94 9.12 -1.06
C PRO A 290 -9.21 10.34 -0.18
N ILE A 291 -8.30 10.72 0.72
CA ILE A 291 -8.49 11.88 1.61
C ILE A 291 -8.12 13.19 0.91
N HIS A 292 -6.99 13.22 0.20
CA HIS A 292 -6.49 14.43 -0.44
C HIS A 292 -6.95 14.63 -1.88
N LYS A 293 -7.62 13.63 -2.48
CA LYS A 293 -8.19 13.70 -3.83
C LYS A 293 -7.14 14.05 -4.90
N ARG A 294 -5.91 13.56 -4.70
CA ARG A 294 -4.76 13.85 -5.55
C ARG A 294 -4.18 12.57 -6.11
N LYS A 295 -3.72 12.65 -7.36
CA LYS A 295 -2.91 11.60 -7.98
C LYS A 295 -1.56 11.54 -7.29
N VAL A 296 -1.05 10.33 -7.09
CA VAL A 296 0.17 10.07 -6.33
C VAL A 296 1.04 9.09 -7.10
N ALA A 297 2.34 9.34 -7.12
CA ALA A 297 3.29 8.44 -7.76
C ALA A 297 3.66 7.31 -6.79
N VAL A 298 3.53 6.07 -7.23
CA VAL A 298 3.66 4.92 -6.34
C VAL A 298 4.66 3.93 -6.92
N TYR A 299 5.63 3.58 -6.12
CA TYR A 299 6.59 2.55 -6.40
C TYR A 299 6.04 1.17 -6.03
N TYR A 300 6.22 0.22 -6.94
CA TYR A 300 5.81 -1.18 -6.80
C TYR A 300 7.01 -2.11 -7.00
N THR A 301 6.92 -3.31 -6.41
CA THR A 301 7.83 -4.42 -6.70
C THR A 301 7.09 -5.59 -7.32
N ALA A 302 7.74 -6.23 -8.29
CA ALA A 302 7.20 -7.32 -9.09
C ALA A 302 8.15 -8.50 -9.09
N PRO A 303 7.73 -9.68 -8.59
CA PRO A 303 8.47 -10.90 -8.82
C PRO A 303 8.19 -11.46 -10.22
N ILE A 304 9.25 -11.70 -11.00
CA ILE A 304 9.19 -12.46 -12.26
C ILE A 304 9.85 -13.81 -12.02
N ASN A 305 9.09 -14.89 -12.27
CA ASN A 305 9.52 -16.25 -12.01
C ASN A 305 10.00 -16.91 -13.30
N PHE A 306 11.25 -17.36 -13.33
CA PHE A 306 11.84 -18.14 -14.42
C PHE A 306 11.98 -19.59 -13.98
N GLN A 307 11.24 -20.46 -14.65
CA GLN A 307 11.28 -21.91 -14.45
C GLN A 307 11.38 -22.58 -15.82
N LEU A 308 12.32 -23.50 -15.97
CA LEU A 308 12.39 -24.35 -17.15
C LEU A 308 11.30 -25.42 -17.02
N GLN A 309 10.70 -25.78 -18.15
CA GLN A 309 9.72 -26.87 -18.23
C GLN A 309 10.41 -28.23 -18.18
#